data_AF-A0A8B7NST6-F1
#
_entry.id   AF-A0A8B7NST6-F1
#
_cell.length_a   1.000
_cell.length_b   1.000
_cell.length_c   1.000
_cell.angle_alpha   90.00
_cell.angle_beta   90.00
_cell.angle_gamma   90.00
#
_symmetry.space_group_name_H-M   'P 1'
#
loop_
_entity.id
_entity.type
_entity.pdbx_description
1 polymer ?
#
loop_
_entity_poly.entity_id
_entity_poly.type
_entity_poly.pdbx_seq_one_letter_code
_entity_poly.pdbx_strand_id
1 'polypeptide(L)'
;MKGLLLSLLVVAVTFELGAADLPVECYFSDIQGTWTFYESARDGSPGMACDTVDEVVYQKTIKLRFPNTAEDEFGNIGTWTMVYDQGFEVRVGGRSYFAFSYFEKTGDNVTSYCDKTFPGWARDLTVRNWSCFKAVKVTDIPVLRQRFDRHNSKLVRCHLGRS
;
A
#
# COMPACT_ATOMS: atom_id res chain seq x y z
N MET A 1 39.73 -12.38 21.31
CA MET A 1 38.78 -11.57 22.10
C MET A 1 38.29 -10.31 21.36
N LYS A 2 39.14 -9.53 20.67
CA LYS A 2 38.70 -8.33 19.91
C LYS A 2 37.72 -8.62 18.76
N GLY A 3 37.92 -9.71 18.02
CA GLY A 3 37.03 -10.11 16.92
C GLY A 3 35.65 -10.62 17.38
N LEU A 4 35.56 -11.19 18.58
CA LEU A 4 34.30 -11.66 19.17
C LEU A 4 33.45 -10.49 19.69
N LEU A 5 34.09 -9.45 20.23
CA LEU A 5 33.41 -8.21 20.61
C LEU A 5 32.88 -7.45 19.38
N LEU A 6 33.65 -7.40 18.30
CA LEU A 6 33.20 -6.77 17.05
C LEU A 6 32.00 -7.51 16.44
N SER A 7 32.02 -8.84 16.41
CA SER A 7 30.89 -9.61 15.88
C SER A 7 29.63 -9.51 16.75
N LEU A 8 29.77 -9.47 18.08
CA LEU A 8 28.63 -9.22 18.98
C LEU A 8 28.04 -7.81 18.82
N LEU A 9 28.88 -6.79 18.59
CA LEU A 9 28.43 -5.42 18.32
C LEU A 9 27.70 -5.32 16.97
N VAL A 10 28.19 -6.01 15.92
CA VAL A 10 27.53 -6.03 14.61
C VAL A 10 26.15 -6.71 14.70
N VAL A 11 26.05 -7.84 15.40
CA VAL A 11 24.78 -8.55 15.58
C VAL A 11 23.78 -7.72 16.40
N ALA A 12 24.23 -7.03 17.45
CA ALA A 12 23.38 -6.15 18.25
C ALA A 12 22.84 -4.96 17.43
N VAL A 13 23.67 -4.33 16.58
CA VAL A 13 23.25 -3.22 15.70
C VAL A 13 22.25 -3.67 14.64
N THR A 14 22.34 -4.91 14.15
CA THR A 14 21.38 -5.43 13.15
C THR A 14 20.01 -5.80 13.72
N PHE A 15 19.86 -5.94 15.04
CA PHE A 15 18.62 -6.40 15.67
C PHE A 15 17.61 -5.26 15.94
N GLU A 16 18.04 -4.00 15.93
CA GLU A 16 17.19 -2.85 16.30
C GLU A 16 16.47 -2.16 15.11
N LEU A 17 16.70 -2.59 13.86
CA LEU A 17 16.29 -1.87 12.65
C LEU A 17 15.45 -2.70 11.67
N GLY A 18 14.29 -3.22 12.10
CA GLY A 18 13.53 -4.14 11.25
C GLY A 18 12.01 -4.13 11.37
N ALA A 19 11.35 -2.98 11.55
CA ALA A 19 9.93 -2.89 11.21
C ALA A 19 9.81 -2.61 9.71
N ALA A 20 9.79 -3.66 8.90
CA ALA A 20 9.79 -3.54 7.43
C ALA A 20 8.38 -3.35 6.84
N ASP A 21 7.33 -3.79 7.54
CA ASP A 21 5.95 -3.74 7.04
C ASP A 21 5.25 -2.44 7.47
N LEU A 22 4.39 -1.92 6.59
CA LEU A 22 3.56 -0.79 6.97
C LEU A 22 2.51 -1.25 7.99
N PRO A 23 2.16 -0.40 8.96
CA PRO A 23 1.12 -0.72 9.93
C PRO A 23 -0.27 -0.53 9.29
N VAL A 24 -0.53 -1.13 8.14
CA VAL A 24 -1.83 -1.09 7.48
C VAL A 24 -2.44 -2.50 7.51
N GLU A 25 -3.76 -2.59 7.64
CA GLU A 25 -4.47 -3.87 7.69
C GLU A 25 -5.80 -3.74 6.92
N CYS A 26 -5.76 -4.01 5.61
CA CYS A 26 -6.93 -4.00 4.75
C CYS A 26 -7.23 -5.40 4.20
N TYR A 27 -8.48 -5.84 4.31
CA TYR A 27 -8.87 -7.15 3.79
C TYR A 27 -9.35 -7.07 2.34
N PHE A 28 -9.38 -8.23 1.67
CA PHE A 28 -9.87 -8.34 0.30
C PHE A 28 -11.27 -7.71 0.11
N SER A 29 -12.19 -7.95 1.05
CA SER A 29 -13.54 -7.39 1.04
C SER A 29 -13.56 -5.87 1.16
N ASP A 30 -12.58 -5.30 1.84
CA ASP A 30 -12.45 -3.86 2.03
C ASP A 30 -11.98 -3.20 0.72
N ILE A 31 -11.16 -3.90 -0.09
CA ILE A 31 -10.65 -3.39 -1.38
C ILE A 31 -11.63 -3.64 -2.55
N GLN A 32 -12.36 -4.75 -2.55
CA GLN A 32 -13.35 -5.04 -3.59
C GLN A 32 -14.37 -3.89 -3.71
N GLY A 33 -14.66 -3.43 -4.93
CA GLY A 33 -15.60 -2.32 -5.17
C GLY A 33 -15.22 -1.47 -6.38
N THR A 34 -15.86 -0.31 -6.51
CA THR A 34 -15.59 0.67 -7.57
C THR A 34 -14.64 1.73 -7.06
N TRP A 35 -13.63 2.07 -7.85
CA TRP A 35 -12.58 3.02 -7.50
C TRP A 35 -12.40 4.06 -8.60
N THR A 36 -12.10 5.28 -8.21
CA THR A 36 -11.64 6.34 -9.11
C THR A 36 -10.14 6.51 -8.96
N PHE A 37 -9.43 6.33 -10.07
CA PHE A 37 -7.98 6.49 -10.18
C PHE A 37 -7.70 7.87 -10.75
N TYR A 38 -6.78 8.59 -10.12
CA TYR A 38 -6.28 9.91 -10.52
C TYR A 38 -4.81 9.76 -10.88
N GLU A 39 -4.47 9.88 -12.16
CA GLU A 39 -3.15 9.59 -12.72
C GLU A 39 -2.56 10.86 -13.36
N SER A 40 -1.25 11.06 -13.16
CA SER A 40 -0.48 12.15 -13.76
C SER A 40 -0.21 11.92 -15.25
N ALA A 41 0.57 12.81 -15.87
CA ALA A 41 1.14 12.57 -17.19
C ALA A 41 1.94 11.25 -17.23
N ARG A 42 1.93 10.60 -18.41
CA ARG A 42 2.51 9.26 -18.66
C ARG A 42 3.85 9.32 -19.40
N ASP A 43 4.67 10.29 -19.04
CA ASP A 43 5.98 10.59 -19.60
C ASP A 43 7.11 10.36 -18.57
N GLY A 44 6.78 9.78 -17.43
CA GLY A 44 7.71 9.43 -16.37
C GLY A 44 8.58 8.22 -16.68
N SER A 45 9.62 8.03 -15.87
CA SER A 45 10.60 6.94 -15.98
C SER A 45 10.48 5.95 -14.80
N PRO A 46 11.08 4.74 -14.91
CA PRO A 46 11.01 3.73 -13.84
C PRO A 46 11.52 4.17 -12.46
N GLY A 47 12.40 5.18 -12.41
CA GLY A 47 12.97 5.69 -11.16
C GLY A 47 12.24 6.90 -10.58
N MET A 48 11.07 7.28 -11.11
CA MET A 48 10.37 8.47 -10.66
C MET A 48 9.84 8.31 -9.21
N ALA A 49 10.01 9.37 -8.41
CA ALA A 49 9.40 9.46 -7.10
C ALA A 49 7.93 9.84 -7.23
N CYS A 50 7.06 9.13 -6.50
CA CYS A 50 5.63 9.38 -6.44
C CYS A 50 5.23 9.71 -5.01
N ASP A 51 5.76 10.80 -4.47
CA ASP A 51 5.40 11.28 -3.13
C ASP A 51 4.03 11.97 -3.14
N THR A 52 3.66 12.59 -4.27
CA THR A 52 2.39 13.29 -4.49
C THR A 52 1.86 13.02 -5.91
N VAL A 53 0.58 13.37 -6.12
CA VAL A 53 -0.04 13.44 -7.45
C VAL A 53 -0.55 14.87 -7.60
N ASP A 54 0.33 15.75 -8.08
CA ASP A 54 0.10 17.20 -8.09
C ASP A 54 -0.85 17.64 -9.21
N GLU A 55 -0.61 17.15 -10.43
CA GLU A 55 -1.46 17.40 -11.59
C GLU A 55 -2.11 16.09 -12.06
N VAL A 56 -3.44 16.06 -12.02
CA VAL A 56 -4.23 14.93 -12.53
C VAL A 56 -4.53 15.17 -14.01
N VAL A 57 -3.98 14.33 -14.87
CA VAL A 57 -4.16 14.40 -16.32
C VAL A 57 -5.19 13.37 -16.78
N TYR A 58 -5.20 12.18 -16.16
CA TYR A 58 -6.12 11.11 -16.48
C TYR A 58 -6.93 10.72 -15.25
N GLN A 59 -8.23 10.52 -15.46
CA GLN A 59 -9.12 9.93 -14.47
C GLN A 59 -9.71 8.64 -15.05
N LYS A 60 -9.84 7.61 -14.23
CA LYS A 60 -10.43 6.33 -14.63
C LYS A 60 -11.30 5.76 -13.52
N THR A 61 -12.47 5.26 -13.88
CA THR A 61 -13.27 4.44 -12.97
C THR A 61 -13.00 2.96 -13.25
N ILE A 62 -12.61 2.22 -12.21
CA ILE A 62 -12.29 0.79 -12.31
C ILE A 62 -13.07 0.02 -11.24
N LYS A 63 -13.77 -1.02 -11.64
CA LYS A 63 -14.51 -1.92 -10.75
C LYS A 63 -13.73 -3.21 -10.52
N LEU A 64 -13.40 -3.46 -9.25
CA LEU A 64 -12.68 -4.62 -8.77
C LEU A 64 -13.69 -5.65 -8.23
N ARG A 65 -13.71 -6.85 -8.81
CA ARG A 65 -14.65 -7.93 -8.45
C ARG A 65 -13.90 -9.19 -8.10
N PHE A 66 -14.49 -9.98 -7.19
CA PHE A 66 -14.04 -11.35 -6.95
C PHE A 66 -14.13 -12.19 -8.23
N PRO A 67 -13.17 -13.11 -8.47
CA PRO A 67 -11.98 -13.37 -7.65
C PRO A 67 -10.85 -12.37 -7.88
N ASN A 68 -10.71 -11.84 -9.09
CA ASN A 68 -9.59 -11.01 -9.48
C ASN A 68 -9.90 -10.16 -10.72
N THR A 69 -11.17 -9.88 -11.05
CA THR A 69 -11.54 -9.15 -12.27
C THR A 69 -11.49 -7.64 -12.06
N ALA A 70 -10.75 -6.93 -12.91
CA ALA A 70 -10.77 -5.47 -12.98
C ALA A 70 -11.44 -5.04 -14.30
N GLU A 71 -12.45 -4.19 -14.22
CA GLU A 71 -13.21 -3.70 -15.37
C GLU A 71 -13.19 -2.17 -15.36
N ASP A 72 -12.72 -1.55 -16.43
CA ASP A 72 -12.74 -0.09 -16.55
C ASP A 72 -14.04 0.43 -17.21
N GLU A 73 -14.23 1.76 -17.19
CA GLU A 73 -15.40 2.43 -17.75
C GLU A 73 -15.59 2.27 -19.27
N PHE A 74 -14.58 1.78 -19.99
CA PHE A 74 -14.64 1.50 -21.42
C PHE A 74 -14.93 0.02 -21.70
N GLY A 75 -15.15 -0.79 -20.67
CA GLY A 75 -15.40 -2.23 -20.78
C GLY A 75 -14.15 -3.07 -20.99
N ASN A 76 -12.95 -2.50 -20.82
CA ASN A 76 -11.73 -3.31 -20.83
C ASN A 76 -11.70 -4.19 -19.59
N ILE A 77 -11.42 -5.48 -19.79
CA ILE A 77 -11.29 -6.46 -18.72
C ILE A 77 -9.82 -6.78 -18.49
N GLY A 78 -9.43 -6.77 -17.23
CA GLY A 78 -8.12 -7.18 -16.78
C GLY A 78 -8.20 -7.81 -15.40
N THR A 79 -7.10 -7.73 -14.64
CA THR A 79 -6.99 -8.40 -13.34
C THR A 79 -6.59 -7.46 -12.21
N TRP A 80 -6.90 -7.85 -10.98
CA TRP A 80 -6.34 -7.22 -9.78
C TRP A 80 -5.97 -8.27 -8.75
N THR A 81 -5.05 -7.91 -7.86
CA THR A 81 -4.67 -8.75 -6.73
C THR A 81 -4.34 -7.89 -5.52
N MET A 82 -4.64 -8.42 -4.33
CA MET A 82 -4.07 -7.89 -3.10
C MET A 82 -2.55 -8.11 -3.09
N VAL A 83 -1.85 -7.21 -2.43
CA VAL A 83 -0.49 -7.41 -1.95
C VAL A 83 -0.60 -7.54 -0.42
N TYR A 84 -0.84 -8.78 0.01
CA TYR A 84 -1.20 -9.12 1.40
C TYR A 84 -2.33 -8.21 1.93
N ASP A 85 -2.08 -7.44 2.98
CA ASP A 85 -2.98 -6.42 3.53
C ASP A 85 -2.49 -4.98 3.28
N GLN A 86 -1.37 -4.85 2.55
CA GLN A 86 -0.59 -3.62 2.42
C GLN A 86 -1.08 -2.71 1.30
N GLY A 87 -1.58 -3.30 0.22
CA GLY A 87 -1.99 -2.60 -0.98
C GLY A 87 -2.56 -3.55 -2.01
N PHE A 88 -2.65 -3.09 -3.26
CA PHE A 88 -3.17 -3.89 -4.36
C PHE A 88 -2.56 -3.47 -5.70
N GLU A 89 -2.44 -4.44 -6.61
CA GLU A 89 -2.06 -4.21 -8.00
C GLU A 89 -3.29 -4.38 -8.91
N VAL A 90 -3.49 -3.47 -9.86
CA VAL A 90 -4.53 -3.54 -10.89
C VAL A 90 -3.88 -3.49 -12.27
N ARG A 91 -4.31 -4.37 -13.17
CA ARG A 91 -3.88 -4.43 -14.58
C ARG A 91 -5.10 -4.38 -15.48
N VAL A 92 -5.30 -3.28 -16.19
CA VAL A 92 -6.45 -3.10 -17.11
C VAL A 92 -6.12 -2.06 -18.17
N GLY A 93 -6.68 -2.20 -19.36
CA GLY A 93 -6.50 -1.21 -20.44
C GLY A 93 -5.04 -0.97 -20.83
N GLY A 94 -4.19 -2.00 -20.80
CA GLY A 94 -2.77 -1.91 -21.15
C GLY A 94 -1.89 -1.17 -20.12
N ARG A 95 -2.39 -0.97 -18.89
CA ARG A 95 -1.62 -0.35 -17.78
C ARG A 95 -1.64 -1.21 -16.53
N SER A 96 -0.59 -1.06 -15.74
CA SER A 96 -0.43 -1.65 -14.41
C SER A 96 -0.35 -0.54 -13.38
N TYR A 97 -1.07 -0.68 -12.28
CA TYR A 97 -1.17 0.29 -11.19
C TYR A 97 -0.87 -0.43 -9.88
N PHE A 98 0.03 0.12 -9.05
CA PHE A 98 0.30 -0.40 -7.72
C PHE A 98 0.42 0.75 -6.70
N ALA A 99 -0.34 0.64 -5.62
CA ALA A 99 -0.24 1.56 -4.49
C ALA A 99 -0.50 0.83 -3.16
N PHE A 100 0.08 1.36 -2.10
CA PHE A 100 -0.24 0.96 -0.73
C PHE A 100 -1.57 1.60 -0.29
N SER A 101 -2.34 0.86 0.51
CA SER A 101 -3.51 1.38 1.21
C SER A 101 -3.08 2.48 2.19
N TYR A 102 -3.91 3.51 2.32
CA TYR A 102 -3.57 4.64 3.18
C TYR A 102 -3.71 4.29 4.66
N PHE A 103 -2.87 4.87 5.51
CA PHE A 103 -3.01 4.80 6.96
C PHE A 103 -2.54 6.11 7.62
N GLU A 104 -3.04 6.37 8.82
CA GLU A 104 -2.54 7.43 9.69
C GLU A 104 -2.11 6.85 11.03
N LYS A 105 -1.03 7.39 11.59
CA LYS A 105 -0.54 7.04 12.92
C LYS A 105 -0.65 8.25 13.85
N THR A 106 -1.42 8.12 14.92
CA THR A 106 -1.55 9.12 15.98
C THR A 106 -1.06 8.52 17.29
N GLY A 107 0.16 8.87 17.69
CA GLY A 107 0.84 8.23 18.82
C GLY A 107 1.07 6.75 18.54
N ASP A 108 0.58 5.90 19.44
CA ASP A 108 0.62 4.42 19.30
C ASP A 108 -0.60 3.86 18.54
N ASN A 109 -1.57 4.71 18.17
CA ASN A 109 -2.77 4.26 17.46
C ASN A 109 -2.59 4.39 15.95
N VAL A 110 -3.04 3.38 15.23
CA VAL A 110 -2.94 3.30 13.78
C VAL A 110 -4.33 3.08 13.19
N THR A 111 -4.70 3.92 12.23
CA THR A 111 -5.96 3.81 11.51
C THR A 111 -5.67 3.56 10.04
N SER A 112 -6.10 2.41 9.52
CA SER A 112 -6.05 2.09 8.09
C SER A 112 -7.32 2.62 7.42
N TYR A 113 -7.13 3.29 6.29
CA TYR A 113 -8.19 3.82 5.43
C TYR A 113 -8.18 2.99 4.15
N CYS A 114 -8.97 1.92 4.14
CA CYS A 114 -8.99 0.93 3.07
C CYS A 114 -9.82 1.36 1.85
N ASP A 115 -10.30 2.61 1.86
CA ASP A 115 -11.04 3.29 0.81
C ASP A 115 -10.19 4.31 0.04
N LYS A 116 -8.91 4.48 0.39
CA LYS A 116 -7.99 5.36 -0.35
C LYS A 116 -6.56 4.83 -0.29
N THR A 117 -5.76 5.22 -1.27
CA THR A 117 -4.35 4.80 -1.35
C THR A 117 -3.42 5.97 -1.04
N PHE A 118 -2.18 5.65 -0.67
CA PHE A 118 -1.09 6.58 -0.92
C PHE A 118 -0.91 6.79 -2.44
N PRO A 119 -0.20 7.86 -2.84
CA PRO A 119 0.38 7.92 -4.16
C PRO A 119 1.20 6.66 -4.45
N GLY A 120 1.07 6.13 -5.66
CA GLY A 120 1.74 4.95 -6.13
C GLY A 120 2.10 5.08 -7.61
N TRP A 121 2.48 3.96 -8.21
CA TRP A 121 3.07 3.93 -9.54
C TRP A 121 2.14 3.27 -10.55
N ALA A 122 1.99 3.94 -11.68
CA ALA A 122 1.33 3.42 -12.86
C ALA A 122 2.33 3.34 -14.02
N ARG A 123 2.22 2.30 -14.84
CA ARG A 123 3.09 2.10 -16.00
C ARG A 123 2.39 1.36 -17.12
N ASP A 124 2.93 1.50 -18.32
CA ASP A 124 2.51 0.71 -19.48
C ASP A 124 3.11 -0.72 -19.45
N LEU A 125 2.66 -1.56 -20.39
CA LEU A 125 3.16 -2.91 -20.59
C LEU A 125 4.65 -2.94 -20.99
N THR A 126 5.14 -1.88 -21.65
CA THR A 126 6.55 -1.80 -22.09
C THR A 126 7.51 -1.40 -20.98
N VAL A 127 6.98 -0.96 -19.83
CA VAL A 127 7.75 -0.49 -18.66
C VAL A 127 8.56 0.78 -18.99
N ARG A 128 8.13 1.56 -19.99
CA ARG A 128 8.83 2.78 -20.44
C ARG A 128 8.10 4.05 -20.03
N ASN A 129 6.78 4.01 -19.96
CA ASN A 129 5.94 5.18 -19.72
C ASN A 129 5.29 5.09 -18.34
N TRP A 130 5.94 5.71 -17.36
CA TRP A 130 5.51 5.74 -15.97
C TRP A 130 4.73 7.01 -15.64
N SER A 131 4.00 6.96 -14.55
CA SER A 131 3.14 8.03 -14.04
C SER A 131 2.86 7.76 -12.57
N CYS A 132 2.60 8.81 -11.79
CA CYS A 132 2.09 8.66 -10.43
C CYS A 132 0.57 8.56 -10.48
N PHE A 133 -0.02 7.81 -9.55
CA PHE A 133 -1.46 7.78 -9.38
C PHE A 133 -1.85 7.64 -7.91
N LYS A 134 -3.08 8.04 -7.59
CA LYS A 134 -3.74 7.70 -6.33
C LYS A 134 -5.16 7.23 -6.63
N ALA A 135 -5.73 6.41 -5.76
CA ALA A 135 -7.08 5.89 -5.94
C ALA A 135 -7.94 6.15 -4.70
N VAL A 136 -9.22 6.45 -4.94
CA VAL A 136 -10.25 6.60 -3.91
C VAL A 136 -11.45 5.74 -4.29
N LYS A 137 -12.00 5.00 -3.33
CA LYS A 137 -13.15 4.14 -3.51
C LYS A 137 -14.41 5.00 -3.65
N VAL A 138 -15.28 4.63 -4.58
CA VAL A 138 -16.58 5.28 -4.78
C VAL A 138 -17.54 4.70 -3.73
N THR A 139 -17.52 5.26 -2.53
CA THR A 139 -18.38 4.89 -1.40
C THR A 139 -18.76 6.15 -0.62
N ASP A 140 -20.00 6.21 -0.13
CA ASP A 140 -20.46 7.30 0.73
C ASP A 140 -19.91 7.21 2.16
N ILE A 141 -19.48 6.00 2.56
CA ILE A 141 -19.00 5.71 3.92
C ILE A 141 -17.54 5.27 3.85
N PRO A 142 -16.63 5.93 4.59
CA PRO A 142 -15.24 5.51 4.68
C PRO A 142 -15.06 4.10 5.26
N VAL A 143 -14.14 3.33 4.70
CA VAL A 143 -13.83 1.96 5.18
C VAL A 143 -12.62 2.01 6.10
N LEU A 144 -12.87 2.13 7.40
CA LEU A 144 -11.83 2.32 8.42
C LEU A 144 -11.55 1.03 9.20
N ARG A 145 -10.28 0.76 9.46
CA ARG A 145 -9.81 -0.30 10.36
C ARG A 145 -8.88 0.30 11.40
N GLN A 146 -9.24 0.20 12.68
CA GLN A 146 -8.33 0.60 13.76
C GLN A 146 -7.51 -0.60 14.21
N ARG A 147 -6.19 -0.42 14.21
CA ARG A 147 -5.25 -1.39 14.76
C ARG A 147 -4.62 -0.75 16.00
N PHE A 148 -4.92 -1.32 17.17
CA PHE A 148 -4.06 -1.09 18.33
C PHE A 148 -2.74 -1.79 18.03
N ASP A 149 -1.63 -1.05 18.06
CA ASP A 149 -0.31 -1.58 17.73
C ASP A 149 0.01 -2.78 18.63
N ARG A 150 -0.19 -3.99 18.11
CA ARG A 150 0.09 -5.25 18.81
C ARG A 150 1.59 -5.38 19.12
N HIS A 151 2.43 -4.60 18.44
CA HIS A 151 3.87 -4.54 18.64
C HIS A 151 4.30 -3.38 19.56
N ASN A 152 3.44 -2.94 20.48
CA ASN A 152 3.93 -2.22 21.64
C ASN A 152 4.77 -3.19 22.49
N SER A 153 6.09 -3.10 22.33
CA SER A 153 7.10 -3.83 23.11
C SER A 153 6.94 -3.66 24.63
N LYS A 154 6.14 -2.67 25.08
CA LYS A 154 5.75 -2.50 26.48
C LYS A 154 4.76 -3.57 26.97
N LEU A 155 3.87 -4.10 26.12
CA LEU A 155 2.87 -5.12 26.50
C LEU A 155 3.46 -6.53 26.54
N VAL A 156 4.45 -6.82 25.69
CA VAL A 156 5.18 -8.11 25.72
C VAL A 156 5.98 -8.28 27.02
N ARG A 157 6.39 -7.17 27.67
CA ARG A 157 7.09 -7.19 28.96
C ARG A 157 6.20 -7.63 30.13
N CYS A 158 4.87 -7.58 30.02
CA CYS A 158 3.95 -8.00 31.08
C CYS A 158 3.65 -9.51 31.08
N HIS A 159 4.07 -10.27 30.05
CA HIS A 159 3.86 -11.73 30.00
C HIS A 159 5.11 -12.56 30.25
N LEU A 160 6.27 -11.93 30.48
CA LEU A 160 7.52 -12.62 30.81
C LEU A 160 8.09 -12.24 32.19
N GLY A 161 7.32 -11.52 33.02
CA GLY A 161 7.72 -11.06 34.35
C GLY A 161 6.96 -11.67 35.53
N ARG A 162 6.24 -12.78 35.31
CA ARG A 162 5.60 -13.57 36.39
C ARG A 162 6.09 -15.02 36.32
N SER A 163 7.29 -15.24 36.84
CA SER A 163 7.67 -16.49 37.53
C SER A 163 8.63 -16.13 38.65
#